data_AF-A0A2G9PXJ9-F1
#
_entry.id   AF-A0A2G9PXJ9-F1
#
_cell.length_a   1.000
_cell.length_b   1.000
_cell.length_c   1.000
_cell.angle_alpha   90.00
_cell.angle_beta   90.00
_cell.angle_gamma   90.00
#
_symmetry.space_group_name_H-M   'P 1'
#
loop_
_entity.id
_entity.type
_entity.pdbx_description
1 polymer ?
#
loop_
_entity_poly.entity_id
_entity_poly.type
_entity_poly.pdbx_seq_one_letter_code
_entity_poly.pdbx_strand_id
1 'polypeptide(L)'
;MAQAKKKKRFFDVEIPMINRETQLQGYEVEELDGRFVKYDLTRILKGKSVIATLKIKVDGKEAKAFPRGIKLTPYFLRRMMRKGTNYVEDSFSTSCKDATVRVKPFLITRRKVSRAIRKALREKAREELINYLKERKTEEVFSEILDNRIQKTLSLTLKKIYPLSLCEIRVFKIENKE
;
A
#
# COMPACT_ATOMS: atom_id res chain seq x y z
N MET A 1 36.04 -33.39 6.87
CA MET A 1 36.40 -32.08 6.26
C MET A 1 35.27 -31.11 6.56
N ALA A 2 35.52 -30.10 7.39
CA ALA A 2 34.49 -29.11 7.76
C ALA A 2 34.22 -28.20 6.55
N GLN A 3 33.00 -28.27 5.98
CA GLN A 3 32.56 -27.29 4.99
C GLN A 3 32.74 -25.88 5.59
N ALA A 4 33.55 -25.05 4.95
CA ALA A 4 33.75 -23.67 5.37
C ALA A 4 32.39 -22.97 5.40
N LYS A 5 31.92 -22.58 6.60
CA LYS A 5 30.68 -21.82 6.76
C LYS A 5 30.85 -20.50 5.99
N LYS A 6 30.21 -20.37 4.82
CA LYS A 6 30.07 -19.09 4.11
C LYS A 6 29.53 -18.08 5.13
N LYS A 7 30.11 -16.88 5.19
CA LYS A 7 29.63 -15.79 6.05
C LYS A 7 28.66 -14.93 5.26
N LYS A 8 27.53 -14.57 5.87
CA LYS A 8 26.58 -13.63 5.25
C LYS A 8 27.21 -12.25 5.17
N ARG A 9 27.02 -11.57 4.05
CA ARG A 9 27.40 -10.18 3.83
C ARG A 9 26.15 -9.32 3.76
N PHE A 10 26.31 -8.05 4.12
CA PHE A 10 25.27 -7.05 3.88
C PHE A 10 25.40 -6.56 2.45
N PHE A 11 24.27 -6.49 1.76
CA PHE A 11 24.13 -5.90 0.44
C PHE A 11 23.14 -4.74 0.53
N ASP A 12 23.50 -3.62 -0.08
CA ASP A 12 22.63 -2.45 -0.16
C ASP A 12 21.58 -2.68 -1.26
N VAL A 13 20.32 -2.49 -0.88
CA VAL A 13 19.16 -2.61 -1.76
C VAL A 13 18.49 -1.25 -1.84
N GLU A 14 18.50 -0.66 -3.03
CA GLU A 14 17.84 0.60 -3.30
C GLU A 14 16.32 0.40 -3.36
N ILE A 15 15.58 1.31 -2.74
CA ILE A 15 14.13 1.44 -2.83
C ILE A 15 13.83 2.72 -3.62
N PRO A 16 13.66 2.63 -4.96
CA PRO A 16 13.50 3.80 -5.82
C PRO A 16 12.30 4.69 -5.43
N MET A 17 11.24 4.08 -4.89
CA MET A 17 10.02 4.81 -4.51
C MET A 17 10.23 5.82 -3.36
N ILE A 18 11.22 5.58 -2.50
CA ILE A 18 11.46 6.39 -1.29
C ILE A 18 12.86 7.03 -1.35
N ASN A 19 13.64 6.71 -2.38
CA ASN A 19 15.02 7.14 -2.56
C ASN A 19 15.88 6.80 -1.32
N ARG A 20 15.80 5.54 -0.87
CA ARG A 20 16.46 5.03 0.34
C ARG A 20 17.10 3.69 0.06
N GLU A 21 18.21 3.43 0.73
CA GLU A 21 18.87 2.14 0.74
C GLU A 21 18.47 1.32 1.97
N THR A 22 18.37 0.02 1.80
CA THR A 22 18.16 -0.95 2.87
C THR A 22 19.17 -2.06 2.79
N GLN A 23 19.74 -2.44 3.94
CA GLN A 23 20.72 -3.51 3.99
C GLN A 23 20.04 -4.85 4.20
N LEU A 24 20.38 -5.82 3.34
CA LEU A 24 19.93 -7.20 3.47
C LEU A 24 21.10 -8.15 3.58
N GLN A 25 20.90 -9.19 4.38
CA GLN A 25 21.90 -10.23 4.58
C GLN A 25 21.71 -11.37 3.56
N GLY A 26 22.76 -11.66 2.80
CA GLY A 26 22.81 -12.76 1.85
C GLY A 26 24.19 -13.41 1.82
N TYR A 27 24.29 -14.61 1.24
CA TYR A 27 25.60 -15.19 0.94
C TYR A 27 26.13 -14.64 -0.40
N GLU A 28 25.26 -14.53 -1.39
CA GLU A 28 25.52 -13.98 -2.73
C GLU A 28 24.37 -13.05 -3.16
N VAL A 29 24.64 -12.13 -4.09
CA VAL A 29 23.66 -11.13 -4.56
C VAL A 29 22.47 -11.82 -5.24
N GLU A 30 22.72 -12.88 -6.00
CA GLU A 30 21.69 -13.64 -6.74
C GLU A 30 20.63 -14.27 -5.83
N GLU A 31 20.99 -14.66 -4.59
CA GLU A 31 20.00 -15.19 -3.63
C GLU A 31 19.00 -14.14 -3.14
N LEU A 32 19.29 -12.85 -3.33
CA LEU A 32 18.39 -11.77 -2.96
C LEU A 32 17.28 -11.59 -4.00
N ASP A 33 17.47 -12.10 -5.22
CA ASP A 33 16.47 -11.99 -6.26
C ASP A 33 15.18 -12.74 -5.86
N GLY A 34 14.05 -12.07 -6.05
CA GLY A 34 12.74 -12.61 -5.71
C GLY A 34 12.39 -12.63 -4.21
N ARG A 35 13.30 -12.24 -3.30
CA ARG A 35 12.96 -12.12 -1.88
C ARG A 35 11.96 -11.00 -1.62
N PHE A 36 11.12 -11.19 -0.62
CA PHE A 36 10.18 -10.19 -0.14
C PHE A 36 10.66 -9.56 1.15
N VAL A 37 10.69 -8.22 1.18
CA VAL A 37 11.04 -7.44 2.37
C VAL A 37 9.82 -6.66 2.82
N LYS A 38 9.54 -6.72 4.12
CA LYS A 38 8.58 -5.84 4.76
C LYS A 38 9.34 -4.64 5.30
N TYR A 39 9.01 -3.46 4.79
CA TYR A 39 9.63 -2.22 5.22
C TYR A 39 8.60 -1.34 5.93
N ASP A 40 8.97 -0.82 7.10
CA ASP A 40 8.11 0.04 7.90
C ASP A 40 8.28 1.50 7.48
N LEU A 41 7.18 2.10 7.00
CA LEU A 41 7.13 3.49 6.55
C LEU A 41 6.66 4.46 7.62
N THR A 42 6.41 3.99 8.85
CA THR A 42 5.85 4.81 9.94
C THR A 42 6.68 6.07 10.22
N ARG A 43 8.01 5.96 10.19
CA ARG A 43 8.93 7.09 10.41
C ARG A 43 8.87 8.11 9.28
N ILE A 44 8.77 7.63 8.04
CA ILE A 44 8.75 8.47 6.83
C ILE A 44 7.42 9.22 6.74
N LEU A 45 6.31 8.54 7.03
CA LEU A 45 4.96 9.09 6.92
C LEU A 45 4.50 9.77 8.22
N LYS A 46 5.44 10.30 9.03
CA LYS A 46 5.18 11.11 10.24
C LYS A 46 4.12 10.50 11.18
N GLY A 47 4.23 9.20 11.48
CA GLY A 47 3.33 8.50 12.40
C GLY A 47 2.14 7.77 11.75
N LYS A 48 1.98 7.87 10.43
CA LYS A 48 1.08 7.00 9.68
C LYS A 48 1.70 5.62 9.50
N SER A 49 1.19 4.64 10.24
CA SER A 49 1.81 3.32 10.30
C SER A 49 1.41 2.44 9.12
N VAL A 50 2.33 2.34 8.16
CA VAL A 50 2.19 1.65 6.88
C VAL A 50 3.35 0.69 6.73
N ILE A 51 3.04 -0.55 6.34
CA ILE A 51 4.04 -1.56 5.97
C ILE A 51 3.98 -1.73 4.46
N ALA A 52 5.11 -1.49 3.79
CA ALA A 52 5.30 -1.83 2.39
C ALA A 52 5.88 -3.24 2.27
N THR A 53 5.37 -4.01 1.32
CA THR A 53 5.93 -5.29 0.89
C THR A 53 6.63 -5.05 -0.44
N LEU A 54 7.95 -5.19 -0.42
CA LEU A 54 8.83 -4.95 -1.55
C LEU A 54 9.34 -6.30 -2.07
N LYS A 55 9.39 -6.47 -3.39
CA LYS A 55 10.03 -7.59 -4.07
C LYS A 55 11.35 -7.09 -4.64
N ILE A 56 12.42 -7.78 -4.31
CA ILE A 56 13.75 -7.43 -4.81
C ILE A 56 13.91 -8.04 -6.20
N LYS A 57 14.49 -7.25 -7.10
CA LYS A 57 15.07 -7.69 -8.35
C LYS A 57 16.54 -7.31 -8.36
N VAL A 58 17.39 -8.20 -8.83
CA VAL A 58 18.83 -7.97 -8.91
C VAL A 58 19.19 -7.73 -10.37
N ASP A 59 19.72 -6.54 -10.67
CA ASP A 59 20.29 -6.22 -11.98
C ASP A 59 21.82 -6.25 -11.84
N GLY A 60 22.40 -7.44 -11.95
CA GLY A 60 23.85 -7.65 -11.83
C GLY A 60 24.39 -7.35 -10.43
N LYS A 61 25.04 -6.20 -10.24
CA LYS A 61 25.64 -5.77 -8.95
C LYS A 61 24.70 -4.94 -8.07
N GLU A 62 23.61 -4.42 -8.63
CA GLU A 62 22.67 -3.55 -7.91
C GLU A 62 21.35 -4.28 -7.66
N ALA A 63 20.86 -4.20 -6.42
CA ALA A 63 19.58 -4.77 -6.03
C ALA A 63 18.53 -3.66 -5.91
N LYS A 64 17.45 -3.76 -6.70
CA LYS A 64 16.34 -2.81 -6.71
C LYS A 64 15.09 -3.41 -6.11
N ALA A 65 14.46 -2.70 -5.20
CA ALA A 65 13.24 -3.12 -4.52
C ALA A 65 11.99 -2.50 -5.18
N PHE A 66 11.19 -3.35 -5.83
CA PHE A 66 9.92 -2.95 -6.42
C PHE A 66 8.76 -3.18 -5.45
N PRO A 67 7.81 -2.24 -5.34
CA PRO A 67 6.63 -2.42 -4.51
C PRO A 67 5.73 -3.54 -5.05
N ARG A 68 5.28 -4.44 -4.17
CA ARG A 68 4.23 -5.43 -4.48
C ARG A 68 2.95 -5.17 -3.71
N GLY A 69 3.04 -4.52 -2.56
CA GLY A 69 1.85 -4.11 -1.84
C GLY A 69 2.13 -3.17 -0.68
N ILE A 70 1.10 -2.46 -0.27
CA ILE A 70 1.07 -1.58 0.88
C ILE A 70 -0.08 -2.01 1.79
N LYS A 71 0.18 -2.00 3.09
CA LYS A 71 -0.82 -2.34 4.12
C LYS A 71 -0.74 -1.38 5.29
N LEU A 72 -1.88 -0.80 5.66
CA LEU A 72 -2.01 -0.10 6.93
C LEU A 72 -1.96 -1.08 8.09
N THR A 73 -1.22 -0.74 9.14
CA THR A 73 -1.13 -1.61 10.31
C THR A 73 -2.45 -1.64 11.07
N PRO A 74 -2.84 -2.79 11.65
CA PRO A 74 -4.05 -2.88 12.46
C PRO A 74 -4.08 -1.90 13.63
N TYR A 75 -2.91 -1.59 14.21
CA TYR A 75 -2.77 -0.60 15.27
C TYR A 75 -3.21 0.80 14.81
N PHE A 76 -2.81 1.23 13.62
CA PHE A 76 -3.25 2.50 13.05
C PHE A 76 -4.77 2.55 12.90
N LEU A 77 -5.37 1.50 12.34
CA LEU A 77 -6.83 1.44 12.13
C LEU A 77 -7.60 1.51 13.46
N ARG A 78 -7.18 0.72 14.46
CA ARG A 78 -7.82 0.71 15.78
C ARG A 78 -7.78 2.08 16.46
N ARG A 79 -6.67 2.81 16.34
CA ARG A 79 -6.54 4.17 16.90
C ARG A 79 -7.47 5.18 16.23
N MET A 80 -7.77 5.00 14.94
CA MET A 80 -8.66 5.91 14.21
C MET A 80 -10.14 5.61 14.43
N MET A 81 -10.49 4.37 14.77
CA MET A 81 -11.87 3.99 15.08
C MET A 81 -12.31 4.59 16.42
N ARG A 82 -13.44 5.29 16.43
CA ARG A 82 -14.04 5.86 17.64
C ARG A 82 -15.47 5.35 17.85
N LYS A 83 -15.90 5.27 19.11
CA LYS A 83 -17.31 4.99 19.45
C LYS A 83 -18.20 6.07 18.82
N GLY A 84 -19.39 5.69 18.37
CA GLY A 84 -20.34 6.61 17.73
C GLY A 84 -20.08 6.90 16.25
N THR A 85 -19.12 6.20 15.62
CA THR A 85 -18.86 6.27 14.17
C THR A 85 -19.20 4.94 13.49
N ASN A 86 -19.38 4.95 12.17
CA ASN A 86 -19.38 3.73 11.37
C ASN A 86 -18.17 3.70 10.43
N TYR A 87 -17.59 2.51 10.28
CA TYR A 87 -16.61 2.24 9.24
C TYR A 87 -17.30 1.66 8.00
N VAL A 88 -16.77 1.98 6.82
CA VAL A 88 -17.16 1.40 5.54
C VAL A 88 -15.91 0.83 4.90
N GLU A 89 -15.99 -0.46 4.58
CA GLU A 89 -14.95 -1.21 3.90
C GLU A 89 -15.50 -1.77 2.59
N ASP A 90 -14.58 -1.95 1.65
CA ASP A 90 -14.78 -2.72 0.44
C ASP A 90 -13.51 -3.50 0.09
N SER A 91 -13.62 -4.47 -0.79
CA SER A 91 -12.51 -5.21 -1.36
C SER A 91 -12.85 -5.61 -2.78
N PHE A 92 -12.15 -5.05 -3.76
CA PHE A 92 -12.35 -5.39 -5.16
C PHE A 92 -11.01 -5.47 -5.90
N SER A 93 -11.00 -6.24 -6.99
CA SER A 93 -9.92 -6.28 -7.96
C SER A 93 -10.22 -5.28 -9.08
N THR A 94 -9.17 -4.64 -9.59
CA THR A 94 -9.26 -3.70 -10.71
C THR A 94 -7.98 -3.75 -11.53
N SER A 95 -8.09 -3.47 -12.83
CA SER A 95 -6.94 -3.38 -13.73
C SER A 95 -6.32 -1.98 -13.64
N CYS A 96 -5.02 -1.94 -13.42
CA CYS A 96 -4.16 -0.82 -13.78
C CYS A 96 -3.58 -1.06 -15.17
N LYS A 97 -2.90 -0.06 -15.74
CA LYS A 97 -2.26 -0.18 -17.06
C LYS A 97 -1.32 -1.39 -17.19
N ASP A 98 -0.59 -1.71 -16.12
CA ASP A 98 0.47 -2.73 -16.16
C ASP A 98 0.14 -4.01 -15.38
N ALA A 99 -0.95 -4.04 -14.59
CA ALA A 99 -1.20 -5.14 -13.66
C ALA A 99 -2.63 -5.15 -13.10
N THR A 100 -3.06 -6.31 -12.63
CA THR A 100 -4.29 -6.43 -11.83
C THR A 100 -3.97 -6.23 -10.34
N VAL A 101 -4.70 -5.32 -9.70
CA VAL A 101 -4.50 -4.92 -8.31
C VAL A 101 -5.76 -5.14 -7.47
N ARG A 102 -5.58 -5.58 -6.22
CA ARG A 102 -6.62 -5.61 -5.20
C ARG A 102 -6.51 -4.39 -4.31
N VAL A 103 -7.62 -3.67 -4.21
CA VAL A 103 -7.74 -2.46 -3.40
C VAL A 103 -8.77 -2.66 -2.31
N LYS A 104 -8.40 -2.29 -1.08
CA LYS A 104 -9.30 -2.30 0.07
C LYS A 104 -9.40 -0.89 0.65
N PRO A 105 -10.37 -0.06 0.22
CA PRO A 105 -10.61 1.23 0.85
C PRO A 105 -11.16 1.05 2.27
N PHE A 106 -10.83 2.01 3.12
CA PHE A 106 -11.28 2.09 4.51
C PHE A 106 -11.71 3.52 4.82
N LEU A 107 -13.00 3.68 5.07
CA LEU A 107 -13.62 4.96 5.34
C LEU A 107 -14.19 4.96 6.76
N ILE A 108 -14.06 6.08 7.47
CA ILE A 108 -14.72 6.32 8.75
C ILE A 108 -15.64 7.53 8.60
N THR A 109 -16.90 7.35 8.94
CA THR A 109 -17.91 8.42 8.98
C THR A 109 -17.79 9.24 10.27
N ARG A 110 -18.15 10.53 10.24
CA ARG A 110 -18.11 11.39 11.44
C ARG A 110 -19.08 10.96 12.55
N ARG A 111 -20.23 10.39 12.21
CA ARG A 111 -21.23 9.87 13.15
C ARG A 111 -21.81 8.57 12.63
N LYS A 112 -22.68 7.92 13.41
CA LYS A 112 -23.48 6.79 12.94
C LYS A 112 -24.37 7.23 11.77
N VAL A 113 -24.43 6.40 10.74
CA VAL A 113 -25.18 6.65 9.50
C VAL A 113 -26.05 5.46 9.14
N SER A 114 -27.10 5.71 8.36
CA SER A 114 -28.01 4.67 7.88
C SER A 114 -27.29 3.67 6.96
N ARG A 115 -27.91 2.50 6.75
CA ARG A 115 -27.38 1.47 5.83
C ARG A 115 -27.30 2.00 4.39
N ALA A 116 -28.27 2.83 3.97
CA ALA A 116 -28.30 3.41 2.63
C ALA A 116 -27.09 4.32 2.37
N ILE A 117 -26.74 5.20 3.31
CA ILE A 117 -25.56 6.08 3.19
C ILE A 117 -24.28 5.26 3.12
N ARG A 118 -24.15 4.19 3.92
CA ARG A 118 -22.97 3.30 3.86
C ARG A 118 -22.84 2.59 2.52
N LYS A 119 -23.96 2.15 1.94
CA LYS A 119 -24.00 1.53 0.60
C LYS A 119 -23.57 2.54 -0.46
N ALA A 120 -24.15 3.74 -0.46
CA ALA A 120 -23.82 4.80 -1.40
C ALA A 120 -22.33 5.20 -1.33
N LEU A 121 -21.78 5.36 -0.12
CA LEU A 121 -20.35 5.64 0.07
C LEU A 121 -19.46 4.52 -0.50
N ARG A 122 -19.85 3.24 -0.29
CA ARG A 122 -19.08 2.10 -0.79
C ARG A 122 -19.08 2.05 -2.32
N GLU A 123 -20.26 2.14 -2.93
CA GLU A 123 -20.43 2.06 -4.37
C GLU A 123 -19.72 3.21 -5.08
N LYS A 124 -19.89 4.44 -4.56
CA LYS A 124 -19.21 5.61 -5.13
C LYS A 124 -17.70 5.52 -4.96
N ALA A 125 -17.21 5.05 -3.81
CA ALA A 125 -15.78 4.89 -3.61
C ALA A 125 -15.16 3.86 -4.56
N ARG A 126 -15.87 2.76 -4.81
CA ARG A 126 -15.46 1.73 -5.77
C ARG A 126 -15.40 2.30 -7.18
N GLU A 127 -16.44 2.99 -7.63
CA GLU A 127 -16.52 3.59 -8.96
C GLU A 127 -15.34 4.56 -9.21
N GLU A 128 -15.13 5.51 -8.30
CA GLU A 128 -14.06 6.50 -8.41
C GLU A 128 -12.67 5.85 -8.42
N LEU A 129 -12.44 4.85 -7.56
CA LEU A 129 -11.15 4.14 -7.52
C LEU A 129 -10.91 3.32 -8.79
N ILE A 130 -11.94 2.65 -9.34
CA ILE A 130 -11.80 1.92 -10.60
C ILE A 130 -11.43 2.87 -11.74
N ASN A 131 -12.12 4.01 -11.85
CA ASN A 131 -11.84 5.00 -12.89
C ASN A 131 -10.43 5.61 -12.72
N TYR A 132 -10.04 5.94 -11.50
CA TYR A 132 -8.73 6.51 -11.20
C TYR A 132 -7.56 5.56 -11.52
N LEU A 133 -7.74 4.26 -11.30
CA LEU A 133 -6.67 3.26 -11.43
C LEU A 133 -6.47 2.76 -12.86
N LYS A 134 -7.52 2.80 -13.71
CA LYS A 134 -7.44 2.37 -15.12
C LYS A 134 -6.41 3.14 -15.93
N GLU A 135 -6.21 4.42 -15.64
CA GLU A 135 -5.37 5.31 -16.43
C GLU A 135 -3.90 5.36 -15.95
N ARG A 136 -3.57 4.70 -14.84
CA ARG A 136 -2.29 4.91 -14.14
C ARG A 136 -1.45 3.65 -14.08
N LYS A 137 -0.13 3.85 -14.00
CA LYS A 137 0.83 2.78 -13.76
C LYS A 137 0.86 2.41 -12.29
N THR A 138 1.23 1.17 -11.99
CA THR A 138 1.25 0.70 -10.59
C THR A 138 2.22 1.49 -9.71
N GLU A 139 3.39 1.84 -10.23
CA GLU A 139 4.43 2.59 -9.50
C GLU A 139 3.96 4.00 -9.13
N GLU A 140 3.30 4.69 -10.07
CA GLU A 140 2.68 6.00 -9.84
C GLU A 140 1.63 5.91 -8.73
N VAL A 141 0.74 4.92 -8.81
CA VAL A 141 -0.31 4.72 -7.79
C VAL A 141 0.29 4.53 -6.41
N PHE A 142 1.38 3.76 -6.27
CA PHE A 142 2.03 3.62 -4.98
C PHE A 142 2.56 4.96 -4.44
N SER A 143 3.23 5.76 -5.28
CA SER A 143 3.72 7.07 -4.87
C SER A 143 2.58 7.99 -4.41
N GLU A 144 1.44 7.95 -5.11
CA GLU A 144 0.28 8.76 -4.77
C GLU A 144 -0.45 8.31 -3.50
N ILE A 145 -0.44 7.00 -3.21
CA ILE A 145 -0.93 6.46 -1.94
C ILE A 145 -0.08 6.96 -0.77
N LEU A 146 1.26 7.03 -0.95
CA LEU A 146 2.17 7.54 0.06
C LEU A 146 1.98 9.05 0.29
N ASP A 147 1.78 9.82 -0.79
CA ASP A 147 1.51 11.27 -0.76
C ASP A 147 0.11 11.63 -0.25
N ASN A 148 -0.77 10.64 -0.05
CA ASN A 148 -2.19 10.80 0.27
C ASN A 148 -3.02 11.52 -0.81
N ARG A 149 -2.58 11.53 -2.07
CA ARG A 149 -3.29 12.24 -3.15
C ARG A 149 -4.62 11.58 -3.46
N ILE A 150 -4.61 10.26 -3.66
CA ILE A 150 -5.82 9.47 -3.96
C ILE A 150 -6.85 9.62 -2.82
N GLN A 151 -6.37 9.55 -1.57
CA GLN A 151 -7.20 9.64 -0.38
C GLN A 151 -7.86 11.01 -0.25
N LYS A 152 -7.14 12.10 -0.57
CA LYS A 152 -7.70 13.46 -0.56
C LYS A 152 -8.76 13.64 -1.64
N THR A 153 -8.46 13.23 -2.88
CA THR A 153 -9.42 13.32 -4.00
C THR A 153 -10.68 12.53 -3.70
N LEU A 154 -10.54 11.29 -3.22
CA LEU A 154 -11.66 10.44 -2.83
C LEU A 154 -12.47 11.01 -1.66
N SER A 155 -11.80 11.63 -0.68
CA SER A 155 -12.49 12.29 0.44
C SER A 155 -13.36 13.46 -0.03
N LEU A 156 -12.89 14.25 -1.00
CA LEU A 156 -13.63 15.39 -1.55
C LEU A 156 -14.87 14.94 -2.33
N THR A 157 -14.77 13.89 -3.14
CA THR A 157 -15.92 13.35 -3.88
C THR A 157 -16.95 12.74 -2.94
N LEU A 158 -16.51 11.94 -1.96
CA LEU A 158 -17.40 11.29 -0.99
C LEU A 158 -18.04 12.26 0.01
N LYS A 159 -17.41 13.42 0.27
CA LYS A 159 -17.97 14.48 1.13
C LYS A 159 -19.33 14.97 0.63
N LYS A 160 -19.61 14.90 -0.68
CA LYS A 160 -20.92 15.23 -1.26
C LYS A 160 -22.05 14.31 -0.76
N ILE A 161 -21.73 13.05 -0.46
CA ILE A 161 -22.69 12.08 0.10
C ILE A 161 -22.74 12.26 1.62
N TYR A 162 -21.59 12.21 2.28
CA TYR A 162 -21.50 12.36 3.73
C TYR A 162 -20.07 12.74 4.17
N PRO A 163 -19.89 13.64 5.15
CA PRO A 163 -18.58 14.01 5.64
C PRO A 163 -17.87 12.84 6.33
N LEU A 164 -16.66 12.54 5.86
CA LEU A 164 -15.79 11.52 6.43
C LEU A 164 -14.86 12.10 7.50
N SER A 165 -14.56 11.29 8.50
CA SER A 165 -13.50 11.53 9.48
C SER A 165 -12.15 11.03 8.96
N LEU A 166 -12.16 9.91 8.24
CA LEU A 166 -10.98 9.31 7.65
C LEU A 166 -11.33 8.66 6.31
N CYS A 167 -10.45 8.83 5.32
CA CYS A 167 -10.52 8.16 4.04
C CYS A 167 -9.13 7.62 3.73
N GLU A 168 -8.96 6.30 3.74
CA GLU A 168 -7.67 5.65 3.61
C GLU A 168 -7.72 4.40 2.75
N ILE A 169 -6.56 4.00 2.22
CA ILE A 169 -6.41 2.72 1.53
C ILE A 169 -5.76 1.74 2.50
N ARG A 170 -6.56 0.77 2.98
CA ARG A 170 -6.12 -0.23 3.97
C ARG A 170 -5.12 -1.22 3.39
N VAL A 171 -5.40 -1.71 2.19
CA VAL A 171 -4.54 -2.64 1.46
C VAL A 171 -4.55 -2.26 -0.01
N PHE A 172 -3.37 -2.17 -0.58
CA PHE A 172 -3.16 -2.15 -2.01
C PHE A 172 -2.18 -3.28 -2.33
N LYS A 173 -2.58 -4.27 -3.12
CA LYS A 173 -1.75 -5.45 -3.43
C LYS A 173 -1.84 -5.75 -4.91
N ILE A 174 -0.70 -5.99 -5.56
CA ILE A 174 -0.67 -6.47 -6.93
C ILE A 174 -0.91 -7.99 -6.92
N GLU A 175 -1.93 -8.44 -7.63
CA GLU A 175 -2.29 -9.87 -7.75
C GLU A 175 -1.48 -10.50 -8.87
N ASN A 176 -1.69 -10.06 -10.11
CA ASN A 176 -0.99 -10.52 -11.30
C ASN A 176 -0.27 -9.34 -11.96
N LYS A 177 1.01 -9.53 -12.31
CA LYS A 177 1.70 -8.66 -13.27
C LYS A 177 1.56 -9.39 -14.60
N GLU A 178 0.89 -8.77 -15.57
CA GLU A 178 1.00 -9.22 -16.96
C GLU A 178 2.40 -8.89 -17.50
#